data_AF-A0A9Q3KRP0-F1
#
_entry.id   AF-A0A9Q3KRP0-F1
#
_cell.length_a   1.000
_cell.length_b   1.000
_cell.length_c   1.000
_cell.angle_alpha   90.00
_cell.angle_beta   90.00
_cell.angle_gamma   90.00
#
_symmetry.space_group_name_H-M   'P 1'
#
loop_
_entity.id
_entity.type
_entity.pdbx_description
1 polymer ?
#
loop_
_entity_poly.entity_id
_entity_poly.type
_entity_poly.pdbx_seq_one_letter_code
_entity_poly.pdbx_strand_id
1 'polypeptide(L)'
;MLGTKLDFYTAYHPRKDGLAERMIKTMEDILKQFCAYGMEYKDHEVHTHDCITPLPAVKLAYKTSQHSTTGKSPALVQKGWNPLMHVDQLKKNLLTIHPTAKYFHEMWKRLLKQPQNA
;
A
#
# COMPACT_ATOMS: atom_id res chain seq x y z
N MET A 1 15.71 -5.89 28.94
CA MET A 1 15.85 -5.62 27.49
C MET A 1 15.85 -6.96 26.75
N LEU A 2 15.11 -7.09 25.64
CA LEU A 2 14.91 -8.35 24.90
C LEU A 2 16.17 -8.86 24.14
N GLY A 3 17.38 -8.48 24.56
CA GLY A 3 18.64 -8.92 23.93
C GLY A 3 18.94 -8.33 22.54
N THR A 4 18.16 -7.36 22.07
CA THR A 4 18.32 -6.75 20.74
C THR A 4 19.43 -5.70 20.73
N LYS A 5 20.37 -5.81 19.78
CA LYS A 5 21.39 -4.77 19.52
C LYS A 5 20.81 -3.67 18.63
N LEU A 6 21.01 -2.42 19.02
CA LEU A 6 20.59 -1.26 18.24
C LEU A 6 21.70 -0.91 17.23
N ASP A 7 21.32 -0.74 15.97
CA ASP A 7 22.20 -0.33 14.87
C ASP A 7 21.70 1.00 14.34
N PHE A 8 22.48 2.07 14.54
CA PHE A 8 22.13 3.42 14.12
C PHE A 8 22.94 3.81 12.90
N TYR A 9 22.28 4.48 11.96
CA TYR A 9 22.94 5.07 10.81
C TYR A 9 23.31 6.53 11.07
N THR A 10 24.31 7.01 10.33
CA THR A 10 24.68 8.43 10.34
C THR A 10 23.53 9.25 9.76
N ALA A 11 23.26 10.42 10.35
CA ALA A 11 22.24 11.34 9.84
C ALA A 11 22.47 11.68 8.35
N TYR A 12 21.37 11.85 7.61
CA TYR A 12 21.35 12.25 6.19
C TYR A 12 22.08 11.30 5.21
N HIS A 13 22.28 10.02 5.57
CA HIS A 13 22.91 9.02 4.69
C HIS A 13 21.98 7.82 4.43
N PRO A 14 21.08 7.91 3.42
CA PRO A 14 20.08 6.87 3.13
C PRO A 14 20.64 5.54 2.56
N ARG A 15 21.95 5.47 2.29
CA ARG A 15 22.58 4.38 1.52
C ARG A 15 22.37 2.97 2.10
N LYS A 16 22.12 2.84 3.42
CA LYS A 16 21.95 1.53 4.09
C LYS A 16 20.49 1.14 4.37
N ASP A 17 19.57 2.09 4.39
CA ASP A 17 18.14 1.84 4.66
C ASP A 17 17.28 1.70 3.39
N GLY A 18 17.90 1.65 2.20
CA GLY A 18 17.20 1.62 0.92
C GLY A 18 16.15 0.51 0.76
N LEU A 19 16.29 -0.64 1.46
CA LEU A 19 15.26 -1.67 1.49
C LEU A 19 14.01 -1.22 2.25
N ALA A 20 14.19 -0.63 3.43
CA ALA A 20 13.09 -0.10 4.23
C ALA A 20 12.46 1.11 3.53
N GLU A 21 13.27 2.02 2.99
CA GLU A 21 12.79 3.18 2.23
C GLU A 21 11.96 2.76 1.01
N ARG A 22 12.43 1.77 0.23
CA ARG A 22 11.70 1.26 -0.93
C ARG A 22 10.38 0.61 -0.52
N MET A 23 10.37 -0.13 0.58
CA MET A 23 9.16 -0.72 1.16
C MET A 23 8.16 0.36 1.61
N ILE A 24 8.61 1.35 2.36
CA ILE A 24 7.79 2.48 2.82
C ILE A 24 7.19 3.19 1.62
N LYS A 25 8.02 3.52 0.62
CA LYS A 25 7.57 4.19 -0.60
C LYS A 25 6.49 3.40 -1.36
N THR A 26 6.65 2.09 -1.45
CA THR A 26 5.65 1.21 -2.07
C THR A 26 4.33 1.24 -1.30
N MET A 27 4.37 1.19 0.03
CA MET A 27 3.16 1.29 0.87
C MET A 27 2.49 2.65 0.77
N GLU A 28 3.26 3.74 0.74
CA GLU A 28 2.75 5.09 0.51
C GLU A 28 2.03 5.22 -0.83
N ASP A 29 2.60 4.67 -1.90
CA ASP A 29 2.02 4.74 -3.24
C ASP A 29 0.72 3.94 -3.32
N ILE A 30 0.60 2.83 -2.58
CA ILE A 30 -0.66 2.10 -2.42
C ILE A 30 -1.65 2.94 -1.60
N LEU A 31 -1.23 3.49 -0.46
CA LEU A 31 -2.08 4.31 0.40
C LEU A 31 -2.66 5.52 -0.34
N LYS A 32 -1.84 6.24 -1.12
CA LYS A 32 -2.29 7.39 -1.92
C LYS A 32 -3.42 7.06 -2.89
N GLN A 33 -3.49 5.81 -3.37
CA GLN A 33 -4.59 5.37 -4.23
C GLN A 33 -5.91 5.20 -3.46
N PHE A 34 -5.84 4.81 -2.18
CA PHE A 34 -7.02 4.59 -1.34
C PHE A 34 -7.43 5.85 -0.56
N CYS A 35 -6.47 6.65 -0.12
CA CYS A 35 -6.66 7.89 0.64
C CYS A 35 -6.93 9.11 -0.26
N ALA A 36 -7.26 8.89 -1.53
CA ALA A 36 -7.23 9.91 -2.57
C ALA A 36 -7.93 11.21 -2.13
N TYR A 37 -7.21 12.31 -2.32
CA TYR A 37 -7.63 13.69 -2.08
C TYR A 37 -9.08 13.90 -2.48
N GLY A 38 -9.91 14.32 -1.53
CA GLY A 38 -11.14 15.00 -1.84
C GLY A 38 -10.80 16.22 -2.69
N MET A 39 -11.18 16.20 -3.97
CA MET A 39 -11.18 17.40 -4.81
C MET A 39 -12.39 18.29 -4.53
N GLU A 40 -13.30 17.85 -3.65
CA GLU A 40 -14.34 18.72 -3.12
C GLU A 40 -13.74 19.55 -2.00
N TYR A 41 -13.41 20.80 -2.31
CA TYR A 41 -13.18 21.85 -1.32
C TYR A 41 -14.50 22.05 -0.59
N LYS A 42 -14.68 21.37 0.54
CA LYS A 42 -15.82 21.65 1.42
C LYS A 42 -15.38 22.82 2.28
N ASP A 43 -15.89 23.99 1.90
CA ASP A 43 -15.78 25.21 2.66
C ASP A 43 -16.02 24.91 4.16
N HIS A 44 -14.98 25.15 4.93
CA HIS A 44 -14.94 25.29 6.40
C HIS A 44 -14.68 24.09 7.32
N GLU A 45 -14.61 22.82 6.91
CA GLU A 45 -14.25 21.75 7.86
C GLU A 45 -13.27 20.70 7.31
N VAL A 46 -11.99 20.91 7.66
CA VAL A 46 -10.87 19.96 7.78
C VAL A 46 -10.89 18.77 6.80
N HIS A 47 -10.25 18.94 5.64
CA HIS A 47 -9.80 17.82 4.82
C HIS A 47 -8.75 16.99 5.56
N THR A 48 -9.20 15.99 6.33
CA THR A 48 -8.32 14.95 6.86
C THR A 48 -8.40 13.75 5.94
N HIS A 49 -7.35 13.51 5.15
CA HIS A 49 -7.23 12.28 4.39
C HIS A 49 -7.19 11.10 5.39
N ASP A 50 -8.17 10.22 5.37
CA ASP A 50 -8.18 9.04 6.24
C ASP A 50 -7.16 8.01 5.73
N CYS A 51 -5.94 8.13 6.25
CA CYS A 51 -4.84 7.23 5.95
C CYS A 51 -4.74 6.04 6.90
N ILE A 52 -5.52 6.01 7.98
CA ILE A 52 -5.42 5.00 9.03
C ILE A 52 -6.29 3.80 8.71
N THR A 53 -7.54 4.04 8.34
CA THR A 53 -8.48 2.97 8.06
C THR A 53 -8.06 2.03 6.92
N PRO A 54 -7.34 2.44 5.85
CA PRO A 54 -6.91 1.51 4.80
C PRO A 54 -5.65 0.71 5.17
N LEU A 55 -4.96 1.01 6.28
CA LEU A 55 -3.69 0.36 6.64
C LEU A 55 -3.77 -1.18 6.71
N PRO A 56 -4.80 -1.82 7.30
CA PRO A 56 -4.90 -3.29 7.30
C PRO A 56 -4.98 -3.86 5.88
N ALA A 57 -5.69 -3.16 4.99
CA ALA A 57 -5.86 -3.53 3.59
C ALA A 57 -4.54 -3.45 2.82
N VAL A 58 -3.83 -2.33 2.96
CA VAL A 58 -2.56 -2.08 2.30
C VAL A 58 -1.51 -3.08 2.77
N LYS A 59 -1.46 -3.36 4.08
CA LYS A 59 -0.55 -4.36 4.66
C LYS A 59 -0.79 -5.75 4.08
N LEU A 60 -2.06 -6.14 3.93
CA LEU A 60 -2.41 -7.42 3.31
C LEU A 60 -2.00 -7.44 1.83
N ALA A 61 -2.39 -6.42 1.07
CA ALA A 61 -2.08 -6.31 -0.35
C ALA A 61 -0.58 -6.41 -0.61
N TYR A 62 0.24 -5.68 0.14
CA TYR A 62 1.69 -5.76 0.04
C TYR A 62 2.22 -7.18 0.32
N LYS A 63 1.72 -7.81 1.40
CA LYS A 63 2.17 -9.15 1.80
C LYS A 63 1.84 -10.25 0.79
N THR A 64 0.73 -10.12 0.07
CA THR A 64 0.25 -11.13 -0.89
C THR A 64 0.64 -10.82 -2.34
N SER A 65 1.08 -9.59 -2.65
CA SER A 65 1.52 -9.20 -3.99
C SER A 65 2.91 -9.75 -4.28
N GLN A 66 3.16 -10.14 -5.53
CA GLN A 66 4.48 -10.58 -5.96
C GLN A 66 5.46 -9.42 -5.99
N HIS A 67 6.64 -9.61 -5.42
CA HIS A 67 7.72 -8.62 -5.47
C HIS A 67 8.57 -8.85 -6.73
N SER A 68 8.86 -7.78 -7.47
CA SER A 68 9.50 -7.84 -8.80
C SER A 68 10.84 -8.57 -8.79
N THR A 69 11.66 -8.35 -7.76
CA THR A 69 12.99 -8.97 -7.66
C THR A 69 12.95 -10.46 -7.33
N THR A 70 11.95 -10.92 -6.55
CA THR A 70 11.91 -12.29 -6.04
C THR A 70 10.93 -13.18 -6.81
N GLY A 71 10.02 -12.59 -7.60
CA GLY A 71 8.92 -13.29 -8.26
C GLY A 71 7.92 -13.94 -7.29
N LYS A 72 8.08 -13.71 -5.98
CA LYS A 72 7.31 -14.32 -4.90
C LYS A 72 6.74 -13.22 -4.00
N SER A 73 5.64 -13.52 -3.33
CA SER A 73 5.06 -12.60 -2.36
C SER A 73 5.87 -12.58 -1.06
N PRO A 74 5.97 -11.43 -0.37
CA PRO A 74 6.70 -11.34 0.90
C PRO A 74 6.24 -12.35 1.96
N ALA A 75 4.93 -12.62 2.05
CA ALA A 75 4.40 -13.61 2.99
C ALA A 75 4.87 -15.03 2.67
N LEU A 76 4.95 -15.39 1.39
CA LEU A 76 5.45 -16.69 0.97
C LEU A 76 6.93 -16.86 1.32
N VAL A 77 7.74 -15.82 1.11
CA VAL A 77 9.18 -15.87 1.43
C VAL A 77 9.41 -15.91 2.95
N GLN A 78 8.65 -15.15 3.73
CA GLN A 78 8.84 -15.04 5.17
C GLN A 78 8.25 -16.23 5.95
N LYS A 79 7.07 -16.72 5.54
CA LYS A 79 6.27 -17.67 6.31
C LYS A 79 6.01 -18.99 5.60
N GLY A 80 6.31 -19.09 4.30
CA GLY A 80 6.00 -20.26 3.49
C GLY A 80 4.54 -20.35 3.00
N TRP A 81 3.68 -19.39 3.33
CA TRP A 81 2.28 -19.38 2.89
C TRP A 81 1.74 -17.96 2.72
N ASN A 82 0.75 -17.81 1.83
CA ASN A 82 0.03 -16.56 1.64
C ASN A 82 -1.25 -16.55 2.47
N PRO A 83 -1.49 -15.51 3.29
CA PRO A 83 -2.75 -15.37 3.98
C PRO A 83 -3.88 -15.12 2.99
N LEU A 84 -4.77 -16.10 2.88
CA LEU A 84 -6.04 -15.96 2.17
C LEU A 84 -7.05 -15.38 3.17
N MET A 85 -7.42 -14.12 2.99
CA MET A 85 -8.56 -13.53 3.71
C MET A 85 -9.79 -13.58 2.80
N HIS A 86 -10.94 -13.97 3.37
CA HIS A 86 -12.18 -13.93 2.62
C HIS A 86 -12.49 -12.47 2.26
N VAL A 87 -12.72 -12.19 0.98
CA VAL A 87 -12.93 -10.82 0.47
C VAL A 87 -14.08 -10.12 1.22
N ASP A 88 -15.05 -10.90 1.71
CA ASP A 88 -16.19 -10.38 2.48
C ASP A 88 -15.80 -9.87 3.88
N GLN A 89 -14.80 -10.46 4.51
CA GLN A 89 -14.29 -9.97 5.81
C GLN A 89 -13.51 -8.67 5.64
N LEU A 90 -12.87 -8.48 4.49
CA LEU A 90 -12.24 -7.23 4.12
C LEU A 90 -13.33 -6.18 3.85
N LYS A 91 -14.30 -6.46 2.98
CA LYS A 91 -15.36 -5.51 2.60
C LYS A 91 -16.23 -5.00 3.75
N LYS A 92 -16.42 -5.78 4.82
CA LYS A 92 -17.21 -5.35 6.00
C LYS A 92 -16.60 -4.16 6.73
N ASN A 93 -15.27 -4.03 6.72
CA ASN A 93 -14.54 -2.98 7.43
C ASN A 93 -13.76 -2.05 6.48
N LEU A 94 -13.74 -2.36 5.18
CA LEU A 94 -13.14 -1.52 4.16
C LEU A 94 -14.11 -0.40 3.82
N LEU A 95 -13.92 0.72 4.52
CA LEU A 95 -13.94 2.09 4.00
C LEU A 95 -14.93 2.44 2.90
N THR A 96 -15.65 3.52 3.12
CA THR A 96 -16.18 4.36 2.04
C THR A 96 -15.07 4.71 1.06
N ILE A 97 -14.96 3.96 -0.04
CA ILE A 97 -13.95 4.17 -1.07
C ILE A 97 -14.21 5.55 -1.67
N HIS A 98 -13.23 6.45 -1.55
CA HIS A 98 -13.35 7.78 -2.09
C HIS A 98 -13.64 7.72 -3.61
N PRO A 99 -14.51 8.57 -4.18
CA PRO A 99 -14.85 8.56 -5.61
C PRO A 99 -13.61 8.58 -6.53
N THR A 100 -12.56 9.29 -6.14
CA THR A 100 -11.28 9.32 -6.87
C THR A 100 -10.59 7.96 -6.92
N ALA A 101 -10.64 7.17 -5.84
CA ALA A 101 -10.07 5.82 -5.82
C ALA A 101 -10.85 4.87 -6.76
N LYS A 102 -12.17 5.07 -6.88
CA LYS A 102 -13.00 4.36 -7.87
C LYS A 102 -12.59 4.72 -9.30
N TYR A 103 -12.38 6.01 -9.60
CA TYR A 103 -11.91 6.46 -10.91
C TYR A 103 -10.52 5.89 -11.25
N PHE A 104 -9.60 5.86 -10.28
CA PHE A 104 -8.29 5.26 -10.46
C PHE A 104 -8.37 3.77 -10.82
N HIS A 105 -9.21 2.99 -10.13
CA HIS A 105 -9.43 1.57 -10.45
C HIS A 105 -9.96 1.36 -11.87
N GLU A 106 -10.89 2.21 -12.32
CA GLU A 106 -11.41 2.17 -13.68
C GLU A 106 -10.34 2.54 -14.71
N MET A 107 -9.56 3.59 -14.45
CA MET A 107 -8.41 3.97 -15.27
C MET A 107 -7.38 2.83 -15.38
N TRP A 108 -7.01 2.23 -14.25
CA TRP A 108 -6.05 1.12 -14.20
C TRP A 108 -6.55 -0.09 -14.99
N LYS A 109 -7.83 -0.44 -14.87
CA LYS A 109 -8.46 -1.49 -15.69
C LYS A 109 -8.43 -1.17 -17.18
N ARG A 110 -8.56 0.09 -17.58
CA ARG A 110 -8.45 0.51 -18.99
C ARG A 110 -7.02 0.34 -19.50
N LEU A 111 -6.02 0.75 -18.71
CA LEU A 111 -4.60 0.57 -19.05
C LEU A 111 -4.21 -0.90 -19.19
N LEU A 112 -4.69 -1.77 -18.30
CA LEU A 112 -4.44 -3.22 -18.40
C LEU A 112 -5.13 -3.88 -19.60
N LYS A 113 -6.21 -3.26 -20.13
CA LYS A 113 -6.94 -3.75 -21.31
C LYS A 113 -6.40 -3.19 -22.62
N GLN A 114 -5.57 -2.15 -22.58
CA GLN A 114 -4.89 -1.70 -23.79
C GLN A 114 -3.88 -2.78 -24.18
N PRO A 115 -3.89 -3.27 -25.44
CA PRO A 115 -2.81 -4.10 -25.92
C PRO A 115 -1.51 -3.32 -25.72
N GLN A 116 -0.49 -3.97 -25.17
CA GLN A 116 0.86 -3.44 -25.21
C GLN A 116 1.28 -3.41 -26.68
N ASN A 117 0.89 -2.34 -27.37
CA ASN A 117 1.37 -2.04 -28.71
C ASN A 117 2.86 -1.71 -28.54
N ALA A 118 3.67 -2.71 -28.89
CA ALA A 118 5.10 -2.59 -29.10
C ALA A 118 5.40 -1.67 -30.30
#